data_AF-A0A1Y1UXP9-F1
#
_entry.id   AF-A0A1Y1UXP9-F1
#
_cell.length_a   1.000
_cell.length_b   1.000
_cell.length_c   1.000
_cell.angle_alpha   90.00
_cell.angle_beta   90.00
_cell.angle_gamma   90.00
#
_symmetry.space_group_name_H-M   'P 1'
#
loop_
_entity.id
_entity.type
_entity.pdbx_description
1 polymer ?
#
loop_
_entity_poly.entity_id
_entity_poly.type
_entity_poly.pdbx_seq_one_letter_code
_entity_poly.pdbx_strand_id
1 'polypeptide(L)' 'CGKDHGKCPSGQCCGLYGYCRIGNQYHGKGCQSEFGECDNNLDKNKINFSTDGVYDVGEGVCPDDQCFSKYGYC' A
#
# COMPACT_ATOMS: atom_id res chain seq x y z
N CYS A 1 -3.16 -8.21 16.17
CA CYS A 1 -4.47 -8.00 15.53
C CYS A 1 -4.79 -9.18 14.62
N GLY A 2 -6.04 -9.31 14.18
CA GLY A 2 -6.51 -10.46 13.41
C GLY A 2 -7.57 -11.25 14.17
N LYS A 3 -8.09 -12.30 13.55
CA LYS A 3 -9.22 -13.09 14.06
C LYS A 3 -9.06 -13.53 15.52
N ASP A 4 -7.86 -13.97 15.90
CA ASP A 4 -7.58 -14.48 17.25
C ASP A 4 -7.05 -13.42 18.23
N HIS A 5 -6.72 -12.22 17.73
CA HIS A 5 -6.04 -11.16 18.50
C HIS A 5 -6.82 -9.84 18.58
N GLY A 6 -7.95 -9.72 17.87
CA GLY A 6 -8.78 -8.51 17.86
C GLY A 6 -8.26 -7.39 16.96
N LYS A 7 -8.80 -6.18 17.17
CA LYS A 7 -8.54 -5.01 16.32
C LYS A 7 -7.35 -4.19 16.83
N CYS A 8 -6.67 -3.51 15.91
CA CYS A 8 -5.67 -2.51 16.23
C CYS A 8 -6.30 -1.25 16.83
N PRO A 9 -5.52 -0.46 17.60
CA PRO A 9 -5.90 0.89 17.98
C PRO A 9 -6.25 1.75 16.76
N SER A 10 -7.09 2.77 16.95
CA SER A 10 -7.49 3.68 15.86
C SER A 10 -6.27 4.35 15.22
N GLY A 11 -6.30 4.52 13.90
CA GLY A 11 -5.20 5.02 13.08
C GLY A 11 -4.11 3.98 12.75
N GLN A 12 -4.31 2.70 13.03
CA GLN A 12 -3.33 1.65 12.73
C GLN A 12 -3.89 0.56 11.80
N CYS A 13 -3.06 0.15 10.85
CA CYS A 13 -3.33 -0.98 9.96
C CYS A 13 -3.08 -2.30 10.67
N CYS A 14 -3.91 -3.30 10.41
CA CYS A 14 -3.63 -4.69 10.75
C CYS A 14 -3.05 -5.45 9.55
N GLY A 15 -1.74 -5.71 9.50
CA GLY A 15 -1.14 -6.44 8.38
C GLY A 15 -1.52 -7.93 8.32
N LEU A 16 -1.22 -8.62 7.20
CA LEU A 16 -1.44 -10.06 7.00
C LEU A 16 -0.91 -10.93 8.14
N TYR A 17 0.24 -10.52 8.70
CA TYR A 17 0.92 -11.26 9.77
C TYR A 17 0.38 -10.94 11.17
N GLY A 18 -0.71 -10.18 11.29
CA GLY A 18 -1.36 -9.90 12.56
C GLY A 18 -0.69 -8.83 13.42
N TYR A 19 0.11 -7.95 12.80
CA TYR A 19 0.76 -6.82 13.49
C TYR A 19 0.10 -5.49 13.18
N CYS A 20 -0.02 -4.66 14.22
CA CYS A 20 -0.47 -3.28 14.08
C CYS A 20 0.70 -2.37 13.69
N ARG A 21 0.55 -1.59 12.62
CA ARG A 21 1.55 -0.63 12.16
C ARG A 21 0.90 0.68 11.74
N ILE A 22 1.68 1.75 11.83
CA ILE A 22 1.31 3.10 11.38
C ILE A 22 2.16 3.40 10.13
N GLY A 23 1.51 3.84 9.06
CA GLY A 23 2.19 4.32 7.84
C GLY A 23 1.53 3.84 6.56
N ASN A 24 1.33 4.77 5.61
CA ASN A 24 0.62 4.57 4.35
C ASN A 24 1.16 3.39 3.52
N GLN A 25 2.46 3.12 3.59
CA GLN A 25 3.10 2.00 2.91
C GLN A 25 2.58 0.61 3.35
N TYR A 26 1.97 0.53 4.54
CA TYR A 26 1.44 -0.70 5.11
C TYR A 26 -0.09 -0.80 5.00
N HIS A 27 -0.75 0.28 4.57
CA HIS A 27 -2.19 0.35 4.34
C HIS A 27 -2.65 -0.25 3.01
N GLY A 28 -1.71 -0.70 2.17
CA GLY A 28 -1.98 -1.32 0.87
C GLY A 28 -2.31 -2.82 0.91
N LYS A 29 -1.83 -3.56 -0.10
CA LYS A 29 -2.13 -4.99 -0.28
C LYS A 29 -1.72 -5.79 0.96
N GLY A 30 -2.70 -6.41 1.60
CA GLY A 30 -2.51 -7.31 2.73
C GLY A 30 -2.95 -6.75 4.09
N CYS A 31 -3.54 -5.56 4.14
CA CYS A 31 -4.15 -5.14 5.39
C CYS A 31 -5.54 -5.82 5.61
N GLN A 32 -5.81 -6.22 6.84
CA GLN A 32 -7.02 -6.89 7.29
C GLN A 32 -8.01 -5.86 7.83
N SER A 33 -8.92 -5.37 6.97
CA SER A 33 -9.82 -4.24 7.25
C SER A 33 -10.82 -4.47 8.37
N GLU A 34 -11.13 -5.72 8.70
CA GLU A 34 -11.96 -6.02 9.86
C GLU A 34 -11.26 -5.74 11.19
N PHE A 35 -9.92 -5.75 11.18
CA PHE A 35 -9.07 -5.69 12.37
C PHE A 35 -8.18 -4.45 12.44
N GLY A 36 -8.28 -3.53 11.49
CA GLY A 36 -7.52 -2.27 11.52
C GLY A 36 -8.03 -1.31 10.46
N GLU A 37 -7.55 -0.07 10.54
CA GLU A 37 -7.84 0.95 9.54
C GLU A 37 -6.95 0.69 8.34
N CYS A 38 -7.52 0.12 7.28
CA CYS A 38 -6.82 -0.02 5.99
C CYS A 38 -7.17 1.20 5.15
N ASP A 39 -6.17 1.93 4.67
CA ASP A 39 -6.39 2.85 3.56
C ASP A 39 -6.74 2.05 2.30
N ASN A 40 -8.04 1.84 2.10
CA ASN A 40 -8.56 1.57 0.77
C ASN A 40 -8.31 2.76 -0.18
N ASN A 41 -7.91 3.91 0.36
CA ASN A 41 -7.28 5.01 -0.36
C ASN A 41 -5.78 4.74 -0.56
N LEU A 42 -5.47 3.76 -1.40
CA LEU A 42 -4.78 4.20 -2.62
C LEU A 42 -5.74 5.22 -3.22
N ASP A 43 -5.58 6.51 -2.91
CA ASP A 43 -6.24 7.55 -3.67
C ASP A 43 -5.85 7.28 -5.12
N LYS A 44 -6.70 6.58 -5.88
CA LYS A 44 -6.53 6.40 -7.32
C LYS A 44 -6.49 7.76 -8.03
N ASN A 45 -6.84 8.83 -7.31
CA ASN A 45 -6.75 10.24 -7.68
C ASN A 45 -5.47 10.96 -7.23
N LYS A 46 -4.51 10.28 -6.58
CA LYS A 46 -3.20 10.83 -6.23
C LYS A 46 -2.03 9.89 -6.57
N ILE A 47 -2.26 8.94 -7.46
CA ILE A 47 -1.20 8.38 -8.28
C ILE A 47 -1.08 9.29 -9.50
N ASN A 48 -0.08 10.15 -9.51
CA ASN A 48 0.35 10.79 -10.75
C ASN A 48 0.84 9.66 -11.66
N PHE A 49 -0.02 9.15 -12.52
CA PHE A 49 0.42 8.35 -13.65
C PHE A 49 1.27 9.27 -14.52
N SER A 50 2.60 9.17 -14.36
CA SER A 50 3.55 9.80 -15.25
C SER A 50 3.31 9.20 -16.64
N THR A 51 2.76 10.01 -17.55
CA THR A 51 2.58 9.66 -18.96
C THR A 51 3.90 9.67 -19.73
N ASP A 52 4.98 10.06 -19.07
CA ASP A 52 6.35 10.23 -19.58
C ASP A 52 7.35 9.18 -19.06
N GLY A 53 6.92 8.22 -18.23
CA GLY A 53 7.69 7.01 -17.90
C GLY A 53 8.90 7.23 -16.96
N VAL A 54 8.95 8.35 -16.23
CA VAL A 54 10.03 8.64 -15.26
C VAL A 54 9.45 8.60 -13.86
N TYR A 55 9.80 7.57 -13.10
CA TYR A 55 9.38 7.40 -11.71
C TYR A 55 10.52 7.70 -10.74
N ASP A 56 10.19 8.26 -9.57
CA ASP A 56 11.13 8.38 -8.46
C ASP A 56 11.55 6.99 -7.98
N VAL A 57 12.86 6.82 -7.78
CA VAL A 57 13.48 5.54 -7.44
C VAL A 57 12.93 5.02 -6.11
N GLY A 58 12.02 4.04 -6.18
CA GLY A 58 11.52 3.31 -5.01
C GLY A 58 9.99 3.23 -4.91
N GLU A 59 9.24 4.07 -5.61
CA GLU A 59 7.77 4.05 -5.57
C GLU A 59 7.17 4.30 -6.97
N GLY A 60 7.01 3.22 -7.75
CA GLY A 60 6.34 3.25 -9.05
C GLY A 60 5.62 1.93 -9.33
N VAL A 61 4.43 2.00 -9.93
CA VAL A 61 3.69 0.85 -10.47
C VAL A 61 3.49 1.09 -11.96
N CYS A 62 3.91 0.14 -12.78
CA CYS A 62 3.77 0.26 -14.22
C CYS A 62 2.34 -0.10 -14.69
N PRO A 63 1.81 0.61 -15.69
CA PRO A 63 0.56 0.20 -16.34
C PRO A 63 0.77 -1.10 -17.14
N ASP A 64 -0.33 -1.82 -17.37
CA ASP A 64 -0.42 -2.94 -18.32
C ASP A 64 0.62 -4.06 -18.11
N ASP A 65 0.86 -4.45 -16.85
CA ASP A 65 1.76 -5.54 -16.45
C ASP A 65 3.24 -5.34 -16.92
N GLN A 66 3.64 -4.11 -17.20
CA GLN A 66 5.02 -3.80 -17.57
C GLN A 66 5.99 -3.96 -16.38
N CYS A 67 7.25 -4.28 -16.68
CA CYS A 67 8.28 -4.55 -15.68
C CYS A 67 8.96 -3.26 -15.21
N PHE A 68 9.09 -3.08 -13.89
CA PHE A 68 9.80 -1.95 -13.30
C PHE A 68 11.32 -2.18 -13.31
N SER A 69 12.05 -1.32 -14.01
CA SER A 69 13.51 -1.28 -14.04
C SER A 69 14.09 -0.69 -12.76
N LYS A 70 15.24 -1.20 -12.33
CA LYS A 70 15.99 -0.65 -11.18
C LYS A 70 16.40 0.82 -11.34
N TYR A 71 16.28 1.37 -12.54
CA TYR A 71 16.60 2.76 -12.87
C TYR A 71 15.39 3.71 -12.82
N GLY A 72 14.22 3.25 -12.36
CA GLY A 72 13.02 4.10 -12.23
C GLY A 72 12.20 4.23 -13.51
N TYR A 73 12.28 3.22 -14.38
CA TYR A 73 11.49 3.15 -15.63
C TYR A 73 10.50 2.01 -15.55
N CYS A 74 9.29 2.30 -16.01
CA CYS A 74 8.47 1.33 -16.71
C CYS A 74 8.91 1.38 -18.19
#